data_AF-A0A2V9ZHD6-F1
#
_entry.id   AF-A0A2V9ZHD6-F1
#
_cell.length_a   1.000
_cell.length_b   1.000
_cell.length_c   1.000
_cell.angle_alpha   90.00
_cell.angle_beta   90.00
_cell.angle_gamma   90.00
#
_symmetry.space_group_name_H-M   'P 1'
#
loop_
_entity.id
_entity.type
_entity.pdbx_description
1 polymer ?
#
loop_
_entity_poly.entity_id
_entity_poly.type
_entity_poly.pdbx_seq_one_letter_code
_entity_poly.pdbx_strand_id
1 'polypeptide(L)'
;MLGCFLLNIRAGGYEQLVRGEPMRAKFRHSWTHSQPMTPNEVTPINFEMPDVNHTFLRGHIMVQIQSSWFPLTDLNPQKLIDPAKAKRLDFMKATERVYHTPGLSSSIGVRVVPQR
;
A
#
# COMPACT_ATOMS: atom_id res chain seq x y z
N MET A 1 -4.88 2.32 -6.50
CA MET A 1 -4.03 2.82 -5.38
C MET A 1 -3.66 1.60 -4.57
N LEU A 2 -2.46 1.53 -4.02
CA LEU A 2 -2.01 0.45 -3.15
C LEU A 2 -1.54 1.08 -1.84
N GLY A 3 -2.10 0.66 -0.73
CA GLY A 3 -1.63 1.02 0.61
C GLY A 3 -1.07 -0.19 1.31
N CYS A 4 0.09 0.01 1.94
CA CYS A 4 0.75 -0.97 2.79
C CYS A 4 0.72 -0.46 4.22
N PHE A 5 0.33 -1.32 5.17
CA PHE A 5 0.13 -0.99 6.57
C PHE A 5 0.88 -1.99 7.42
N LEU A 6 1.79 -1.49 8.25
CA LEU A 6 2.52 -2.25 9.25
C LEU A 6 1.81 -2.08 10.60
N LEU A 7 1.43 -3.20 11.22
CA LEU A 7 0.67 -3.24 12.46
C LEU A 7 1.41 -3.98 13.57
N ASN A 8 1.17 -3.53 14.80
CA ASN A 8 1.56 -4.17 16.04
C ASN A 8 0.33 -4.78 16.71
N ILE A 9 0.27 -6.10 16.75
CA ILE A 9 -0.78 -6.86 17.42
C ILE A 9 -0.51 -6.86 18.91
N ARG A 10 -1.34 -6.19 19.70
CA ARG A 10 -1.22 -6.15 21.17
C ARG A 10 -2.02 -7.28 21.83
N ALA A 11 -1.81 -7.44 23.14
CA ALA A 11 -2.63 -8.33 23.96
C ALA A 11 -4.13 -8.03 23.77
N GLY A 12 -4.94 -9.08 23.64
CA GLY A 12 -6.37 -8.97 23.33
C GLY A 12 -6.69 -8.81 21.84
N GLY A 13 -5.70 -8.93 20.94
CA GLY A 13 -5.91 -8.91 19.49
C GLY A 13 -6.04 -7.51 18.88
N TYR A 14 -5.69 -6.46 19.63
CA TYR A 14 -5.74 -5.09 19.12
C TYR A 14 -4.68 -4.85 18.04
N GLU A 15 -5.12 -4.46 16.84
CA GLU A 15 -4.26 -4.20 15.70
C GLU A 15 -3.84 -2.72 15.65
N GLN A 16 -2.75 -2.39 16.33
CA GLN A 16 -2.25 -1.01 16.33
C GLN A 16 -1.58 -0.69 14.99
N LEU A 17 -2.10 0.30 14.25
CA LEU A 17 -1.38 0.87 13.12
C LEU A 17 -0.08 1.51 13.60
N VAL A 18 1.07 0.95 13.18
CA VAL A 18 2.40 1.49 13.48
C VAL A 18 2.82 2.45 12.37
N ARG A 19 2.64 2.03 11.12
CA ARG A 19 2.91 2.86 9.94
C ARG A 19 2.05 2.40 8.78
N GLY A 20 1.63 3.32 7.93
CA GLY A 20 1.05 2.98 6.64
C GLY A 20 1.23 4.11 5.65
N GLU A 21 1.29 3.76 4.37
CA GLU A 21 1.43 4.75 3.29
C GLU A 21 0.61 4.30 2.07
N PRO A 22 -0.26 5.17 1.52
CA PRO A 22 -0.95 4.92 0.26
C PRO A 22 -0.13 5.44 -0.93
N MET A 23 0.11 4.59 -1.92
CA MET A 23 0.77 4.94 -3.17
C MET A 23 -0.19 4.84 -4.36
N ARG A 24 -0.18 5.88 -5.21
CA ARG A 24 -0.91 5.88 -6.49
C ARG A 24 -0.05 5.18 -7.54
N ALA A 25 -0.48 3.99 -7.98
CA ALA A 25 0.25 3.18 -8.95
C ALA A 25 0.52 3.87 -10.31
N LYS A 26 -0.25 4.91 -10.67
CA LYS A 26 0.05 5.74 -11.85
C LYS A 26 1.39 6.47 -11.77
N PHE A 27 1.92 6.69 -10.57
CA PHE A 27 3.21 7.35 -10.30
C PHE A 27 4.34 6.36 -9.97
N ARG A 28 4.15 5.06 -10.22
CA ARG A 28 5.13 3.99 -9.90
C ARG A 28 6.54 4.19 -10.45
N HIS A 29 6.70 4.97 -11.52
CA HIS A 29 8.00 5.25 -12.16
C HIS A 29 8.43 6.72 -12.05
N SER A 30 7.51 7.63 -11.71
CA SER A 30 7.78 9.06 -11.63
C SER A 30 6.71 9.74 -10.79
N TRP A 31 7.14 10.59 -9.86
CA TRP A 31 6.25 11.43 -9.05
C TRP A 31 5.60 12.57 -9.84
N THR A 32 6.18 12.93 -10.99
CA THR A 32 5.71 14.04 -11.83
C THR A 32 4.94 13.57 -13.06
N HIS A 33 5.25 12.38 -13.58
CA HIS A 33 4.63 11.84 -14.79
C HIS A 33 3.78 10.62 -14.47
N SER A 34 2.45 10.76 -14.62
CA SER A 34 1.54 9.63 -14.46
C SER A 34 1.46 8.76 -15.70
N GLN A 35 1.38 7.44 -15.51
CA GLN A 35 1.19 6.46 -16.58
C GLN A 35 0.04 5.50 -16.26
N PRO A 36 -0.72 5.03 -17.25
CA PRO A 36 -1.73 4.01 -17.02
C PRO A 36 -1.09 2.70 -16.54
N MET A 37 -1.90 1.84 -15.93
CA MET A 37 -1.57 0.43 -15.71
C MET A 37 -2.25 -0.41 -16.79
N THR A 38 -1.55 -1.43 -17.28
CA THR A 38 -2.14 -2.42 -18.18
C THR A 38 -2.95 -3.43 -17.35
N PRO A 39 -4.24 -3.67 -17.66
CA PRO A 39 -5.03 -4.67 -16.95
C PRO A 39 -4.38 -6.07 -17.02
N ASN A 40 -4.38 -6.78 -15.88
CA ASN A 40 -3.85 -8.15 -15.73
C ASN A 40 -2.34 -8.32 -15.95
N GLU A 41 -1.60 -7.24 -16.23
CA GLU A 41 -0.14 -7.28 -16.31
C GLU A 41 0.47 -7.16 -14.90
N VAL A 42 1.34 -8.10 -14.54
CA VAL A 42 2.05 -8.01 -13.25
C VAL A 42 3.04 -6.86 -13.30
N THR A 43 2.81 -5.84 -12.48
CA THR A 43 3.64 -4.63 -12.46
C THR A 43 4.24 -4.42 -11.07
N PRO A 44 5.56 -4.26 -10.92
CA PRO A 44 6.17 -3.91 -9.64
C PRO A 44 5.77 -2.48 -9.23
N ILE A 45 5.39 -2.31 -7.96
CA ILE A 45 5.07 -1.02 -7.36
C ILE A 45 5.99 -0.84 -6.16
N ASN A 46 7.09 -0.13 -6.37
CA ASN A 46 8.10 0.11 -5.35
C ASN A 46 7.94 1.54 -4.81
N PHE A 47 7.84 1.67 -3.49
CA PHE A 47 7.78 2.95 -2.80
C PHE A 47 8.34 2.82 -1.39
N GLU A 48 8.83 3.92 -0.86
CA GLU A 48 9.34 3.99 0.51
C GLU A 48 8.25 4.50 1.44
N MET A 49 8.09 3.86 2.60
CA MET A 49 7.25 4.35 3.68
C MET A 49 8.11 5.20 4.61
N PRO A 50 7.57 6.29 5.21
CA PRO A 50 8.32 7.07 6.18
C PRO A 50 8.81 6.23 7.37
N ASP A 51 9.97 6.62 7.91
CA ASP A 51 10.64 5.91 8.99
C ASP A 51 9.76 5.74 10.23
N VAL A 52 10.02 4.64 10.94
CA VAL A 52 9.41 4.37 12.25
C VAL A 52 10.45 3.77 13.20
N ASN A 53 10.39 4.18 14.47
CA ASN A 53 11.19 3.60 15.53
C ASN A 53 10.24 2.88 16.51
N HIS A 54 10.05 1.58 16.30
CA HIS A 54 9.11 0.77 17.08
C HIS A 54 9.71 -0.61 17.39
N THR A 55 9.47 -1.11 18.60
CA THR A 55 9.88 -2.46 19.02
C THR A 55 8.68 -3.40 18.94
N PHE A 56 8.75 -4.37 18.04
CA PHE A 56 7.78 -5.47 17.98
C PHE A 56 8.22 -6.57 18.95
N LEU A 57 7.33 -6.96 19.87
CA LEU A 57 7.53 -8.16 20.67
C LEU A 57 7.30 -9.40 19.79
N ARG A 58 7.78 -10.55 20.26
CA ARG A 58 7.65 -11.83 19.54
C ARG A 58 6.18 -12.10 19.21
N GLY A 59 5.89 -12.33 17.93
CA GLY A 59 4.55 -12.67 17.43
C GLY A 59 3.61 -11.50 17.20
N HIS A 60 4.07 -10.25 17.34
CA HIS A 60 3.20 -9.07 17.30
C HIS A 60 3.20 -8.31 15.95
N ILE A 61 3.85 -8.81 14.90
CA ILE A 61 3.95 -8.09 13.63
C ILE A 61 2.89 -8.57 12.63
N MET A 62 2.21 -7.63 11.96
CA MET A 62 1.26 -7.91 10.88
C MET A 62 1.42 -6.89 9.75
N VAL A 63 1.14 -7.34 8.53
CA VAL A 63 1.06 -6.48 7.33
C VAL A 63 -0.34 -6.57 6.76
N GLN A 64 -0.96 -5.42 6.52
CA GLN A 64 -2.20 -5.31 5.76
C GLN A 64 -1.95 -4.57 4.45
N ILE A 65 -2.61 -5.04 3.39
CA ILE A 65 -2.56 -4.43 2.06
C ILE A 65 -3.99 -4.11 1.65
N GLN A 66 -4.23 -2.87 1.25
CA GLN A 66 -5.53 -2.41 0.79
C GLN A 66 -5.39 -1.44 -0.38
N SER A 67 -6.46 -1.19 -1.12
CA SER A 67 -6.43 -0.32 -2.32
C SER A 67 -7.07 1.05 -2.11
N SER A 68 -7.48 1.37 -0.89
CA SER A 68 -8.11 2.63 -0.51
C SER A 68 -7.79 3.00 0.93
N TRP A 69 -7.71 4.30 1.21
CA TRP A 69 -7.60 4.81 2.59
C TRP A 69 -8.49 6.04 2.78
N PHE A 70 -9.80 5.85 2.64
CA PHE A 70 -10.77 6.93 2.75
C PHE A 70 -11.09 7.25 4.24
N PRO A 71 -11.29 8.53 4.63
CA PRO A 71 -11.27 9.75 3.81
C PRO A 71 -9.90 10.43 3.74
N LEU A 72 -8.85 9.83 4.33
CA LEU A 72 -7.51 10.41 4.35
C LEU A 72 -6.97 10.63 2.92
N THR A 73 -7.22 9.66 2.04
CA THR A 73 -7.02 9.79 0.60
C THR A 73 -8.34 9.65 -0.15
N ASP A 74 -8.40 10.34 -1.28
CA ASP A 74 -9.49 10.30 -2.22
C ASP A 74 -9.62 8.90 -2.86
N LEU A 75 -10.84 8.46 -3.15
CA LEU A 75 -11.08 7.17 -3.79
C LEU A 75 -10.41 7.12 -5.16
N ASN A 76 -9.85 5.97 -5.54
CA ASN A 76 -9.33 5.77 -6.89
C ASN A 76 -10.49 5.43 -7.85
N PRO A 77 -10.73 6.22 -8.92
CA PRO A 77 -11.71 5.85 -9.94
C PRO A 77 -11.37 4.56 -10.69
N GLN A 78 -10.14 4.05 -10.53
CA GLN A 78 -9.58 2.93 -11.29
C GLN A 78 -9.52 3.22 -12.81
N LYS A 79 -9.39 4.50 -13.14
CA LYS A 79 -9.13 5.05 -14.49
C LYS A 79 -8.02 6.08 -14.40
N LEU A 80 -7.33 6.35 -15.51
CA LEU A 80 -6.31 7.40 -15.58
C LEU A 80 -6.99 8.78 -15.73
N ILE A 81 -7.62 9.23 -14.66
CA ILE A 81 -8.31 10.52 -14.56
C ILE A 81 -7.84 11.21 -13.27
N ASP A 82 -7.87 12.53 -13.26
CA ASP A 82 -7.72 13.31 -12.04
C ASP A 82 -8.91 13.05 -11.11
N PRO A 83 -8.72 12.50 -9.90
CA PRO A 83 -9.81 12.17 -9.01
C PRO A 83 -10.70 13.36 -8.64
N ALA A 84 -10.14 14.58 -8.60
CA ALA A 84 -10.92 15.79 -8.33
C ALA A 84 -11.94 16.12 -9.45
N LYS A 85 -11.71 15.60 -10.66
CA LYS A 85 -12.58 15.77 -11.84
C LYS A 85 -13.46 14.54 -12.10
N ALA A 86 -13.29 13.47 -11.33
CA ALA A 86 -14.02 12.23 -11.53
C ALA A 86 -15.49 12.39 -11.11
N LYS A 87 -16.40 11.93 -11.96
CA LYS A 87 -17.83 11.84 -11.66
C LYS A 87 -18.12 10.49 -11.02
N ARG A 88 -19.27 10.37 -10.36
CA ARG A 88 -19.72 9.10 -9.76
C ARG A 88 -19.69 7.90 -10.72
N LEU A 89 -20.02 8.13 -12.00
CA LEU A 89 -20.02 7.10 -13.03
C LEU A 89 -18.62 6.69 -13.52
N ASP A 90 -17.59 7.46 -13.17
CA ASP A 90 -16.21 7.13 -13.55
C ASP A 90 -15.60 6.06 -12.66
N PHE A 91 -16.10 5.90 -11.44
CA PHE A 91 -15.63 4.90 -10.49
C PHE A 91 -16.07 3.51 -10.92
N MET A 92 -15.08 2.63 -11.12
CA MET A 92 -15.32 1.22 -11.41
C MET A 92 -14.67 0.33 -10.37
N LYS A 93 -15.30 -0.81 -10.10
CA LYS A 93 -14.71 -1.86 -9.25
C LYS A 93 -13.50 -2.45 -9.98
N ALA A 94 -12.39 -2.57 -9.26
CA ALA A 94 -11.21 -3.30 -9.71
C ALA A 94 -11.00 -4.53 -8.82
N THR A 95 -10.43 -5.58 -9.42
CA THR A 95 -9.93 -6.74 -8.67
C THR A 95 -8.43 -6.61 -8.58
N GLU A 96 -7.93 -6.45 -7.36
CA GLU A 96 -6.51 -6.32 -7.09
C GLU A 96 -5.93 -7.70 -6.71
N ARG A 97 -4.69 -7.97 -7.09
CA ARG A 97 -3.98 -9.20 -6.72
C ARG A 97 -2.56 -8.88 -6.30
N VAL A 98 -2.20 -9.34 -5.09
CA VAL A 98 -0.83 -9.28 -4.58
C VAL A 98 -0.18 -10.64 -4.80
N TYR A 99 1.02 -10.65 -5.37
CA TYR A 99 1.78 -11.87 -5.62
C TYR A 99 2.83 -12.09 -4.52
N HIS A 100 2.95 -13.33 -4.04
CA HIS A 100 3.96 -13.73 -3.05
C HIS A 100 4.64 -15.07 -3.41
N THR A 101 4.62 -15.43 -4.70
CA THR A 101 5.18 -16.68 -5.23
C THR A 101 6.64 -16.52 -5.63
N PRO A 102 7.45 -17.59 -5.67
CA PRO A 102 8.81 -17.52 -6.21
C PRO A 102 8.86 -16.82 -7.57
N GLY A 103 9.80 -15.89 -7.75
CA GLY A 103 9.93 -15.05 -8.94
C GLY A 103 9.04 -13.79 -8.95
N LEU A 104 7.99 -13.73 -8.13
CA LEU A 104 7.07 -12.58 -7.97
C LEU A 104 6.82 -12.29 -6.48
N SER A 105 7.87 -12.34 -5.66
CA SER A 105 7.78 -12.20 -4.22
C SER A 105 7.66 -10.74 -3.80
N SER A 106 6.46 -10.31 -3.40
CA SER A 106 6.27 -9.02 -2.71
C SER A 106 6.88 -9.07 -1.31
N SER A 107 7.50 -7.97 -0.85
CA SER A 107 8.13 -7.89 0.47
C SER A 107 8.11 -6.46 1.02
N ILE A 108 8.42 -6.34 2.31
CA ILE A 108 8.69 -5.06 2.97
C ILE A 108 10.14 -5.09 3.45
N GLY A 109 10.93 -4.11 3.04
CA GLY A 109 12.25 -3.87 3.60
C GLY A 109 12.12 -3.15 4.95
N VAL A 110 12.78 -3.65 5.99
CA VAL A 110 12.82 -3.01 7.31
C VAL A 110 14.26 -2.80 7.76
N ARG A 111 14.52 -1.66 8.40
CA ARG A 111 15.80 -1.41 9.07
C ARG A 111 15.73 -1.93 10.50
N VAL A 112 16.38 -3.07 10.75
CA VAL A 112 16.46 -3.65 12.10
C VAL A 112 17.62 -3.00 12.86
N VAL A 113 17.34 -2.49 14.05
CA VAL A 113 18.35 -1.92 14.96
C VAL A 113 18.55 -2.91 16.13
N PRO A 114 19.80 -3.20 16.53
CA PRO A 114 20.06 -4.06 17.69
C PRO A 114 19.40 -3.52 18.97
N GLN A 115 18.89 -4.43 19.81
CA GLN A 115 18.50 -4.06 21.17
C GLN A 115 19.76 -3.72 21.97
N ARG A 116 19.74 -2.58 22.65
CA ARG A 116 20.77 -2.21 23.65
C ARG A 116 20.59 -3.03 24.92
#